data_AF-A0A1F9BM79-F1
#
_entry.id   AF-A0A1F9BM79-F1
#
_cell.length_a   1.000
_cell.length_b   1.000
_cell.length_c   1.000
_cell.angle_alpha   90.00
_cell.angle_beta   90.00
_cell.angle_gamma   90.00
#
_symmetry.space_group_name_H-M   'P 1'
#
loop_
_entity.id
_entity.type
_entity.pdbx_description
1 polymer ?
#
loop_
_entity_poly.entity_id
_entity_poly.type
_entity_poly.pdbx_seq_one_letter_code
_entity_poly.pdbx_strand_id
1 'polypeptide(L)'
;MAAPIIIRCHDGFQSYLVLDDHPRELLRHLGFAQEFSVRPWLGSTDPTDAREEWAEMLAEDLENYSITDEDNWQFRQERPFWENL
;
A
#
# COMPACT_ATOMS: atom_id res chain seq x y z
N MET A 1 14.36 10.15 -1.53
CA MET A 1 13.98 9.32 -2.68
C MET A 1 12.50 9.01 -2.55
N ALA A 2 11.71 9.27 -3.59
CA ALA A 2 10.31 8.85 -3.65
C ALA A 2 10.29 7.33 -3.80
N ALA A 3 9.48 6.65 -3.00
CA ALA A 3 9.27 5.21 -3.11
C ALA A 3 7.98 4.98 -3.90
N PRO A 4 7.94 4.02 -4.84
CA PRO A 4 6.73 3.69 -5.56
C PRO A 4 5.65 3.17 -4.62
N ILE A 5 4.40 3.57 -4.90
CA ILE A 5 3.22 3.14 -4.15
C ILE A 5 2.21 2.58 -5.14
N ILE A 6 1.77 1.34 -4.90
CA ILE A 6 0.67 0.73 -5.64
C ILE A 6 -0.60 0.88 -4.80
N ILE A 7 -1.62 1.53 -5.36
CA ILE A 7 -2.90 1.75 -4.71
C ILE A 7 -3.90 0.75 -5.29
N ARG A 8 -4.49 -0.08 -4.43
CA ARG A 8 -5.58 -1.00 -4.77
C ARG A 8 -6.90 -0.43 -4.26
N CYS A 9 -7.91 -0.38 -5.13
CA CYS A 9 -9.28 0.02 -4.79
C CYS A 9 -10.25 -1.08 -5.22
N HIS A 10 -10.84 -1.80 -4.26
CA HIS A 10 -11.73 -2.94 -4.57
C HIS A 10 -12.84 -3.08 -3.53
N ASP A 11 -14.11 -3.16 -3.95
CA ASP A 11 -15.28 -3.42 -3.09
C ASP A 11 -15.37 -2.61 -1.77
N GLY A 12 -14.98 -1.33 -1.78
CA GLY A 12 -14.97 -0.49 -0.56
C GLY A 12 -13.78 -0.75 0.37
N PHE A 13 -12.77 -1.49 -0.09
CA PHE A 13 -11.47 -1.63 0.53
C PHE A 13 -10.44 -0.82 -0.25
N GLN A 14 -9.51 -0.22 0.48
CA GLN A 14 -8.37 0.45 -0.11
C GLN A 14 -7.10 -0.07 0.54
N SER A 15 -6.14 -0.54 -0.24
CA SER A 15 -4.82 -0.91 0.27
C SER A 15 -3.71 -0.23 -0.52
N TYR A 16 -2.57 -0.05 0.14
CA TYR A 16 -1.40 0.61 -0.41
C TYR A 16 -0.21 -0.31 -0.25
N LEU A 17 0.44 -0.68 -1.34
CA LEU A 17 1.71 -1.40 -1.31
C LEU A 17 2.84 -0.39 -1.52
N VAL A 18 3.62 -0.16 -0.47
CA VAL A 18 4.78 0.76 -0.47
C VAL A 18 6.02 -0.06 -0.77
N LEU A 19 6.74 0.30 -1.83
CA LEU A 19 7.96 -0.39 -2.30
C LEU A 19 9.21 0.44 -1.93
N ASP A 20 9.40 0.69 -0.63
CA ASP A 20 10.63 1.30 -0.11
C ASP A 20 11.65 0.24 0.32
N ASP A 21 12.66 0.60 1.14
CA ASP A 21 13.66 -0.35 1.63
C ASP A 21 13.06 -1.54 2.42
N HIS A 22 11.81 -1.40 2.91
CA HIS A 22 11.05 -2.44 3.60
C HIS A 22 9.64 -2.54 3.02
N PRO A 23 9.47 -3.22 1.86
CA PRO A 23 8.21 -3.29 1.17
C PRO A 23 7.07 -3.80 2.05
N ARG A 24 5.94 -3.09 2.04
CA ARG A 24 4.81 -3.39 2.92
C ARG A 24 3.46 -2.99 2.35
N GLU A 25 2.46 -3.81 2.61
CA GLU A 25 1.05 -3.50 2.39
C GLU A 25 0.46 -2.78 3.61
N LEU A 26 -0.25 -1.69 3.37
CA LEU A 26 -1.03 -0.92 4.32
C LEU A 26 -2.51 -1.07 3.96
N LEU A 27 -3.28 -1.80 4.76
CA LEU A 27 -4.71 -2.04 4.51
C LEU A 27 -5.58 -1.00 5.19
N ARG A 28 -6.46 -0.32 4.44
CA ARG A 28 -7.48 0.61 4.95
C ARG A 28 -8.89 0.04 4.70
N HIS A 29 -9.62 -0.23 5.78
CA HIS A 29 -10.98 -0.77 5.73
C HIS A 29 -12.02 0.34 5.95
N LEU A 30 -13.05 0.42 5.10
CA LEU A 30 -14.24 1.23 5.37
C LEU A 30 -14.98 0.63 6.58
N GLY A 31 -14.84 1.25 7.76
CA GLY A 31 -15.49 0.79 9.01
C GLY A 31 -14.60 0.84 10.27
N PHE A 32 -13.29 1.00 10.11
CA PHE A 32 -12.36 1.17 11.24
C PHE A 32 -12.00 2.65 11.43
N ALA A 33 -12.17 3.16 12.66
CA ALA A 33 -11.86 4.56 13.00
C ALA A 33 -10.34 4.83 13.03
N GLN A 34 -9.54 3.79 13.30
CA GLN A 34 -8.08 3.80 13.32
C GLN A 34 -7.59 2.41 12.86
N GLU A 35 -6.39 2.39 12.26
CA GLU A 35 -5.52 1.25 11.94
C GLU A 35 -5.42 0.84 10.46
N PHE A 36 -4.25 1.19 9.90
CA PHE A 36 -3.66 0.44 8.81
C PHE A 36 -3.15 -0.89 9.39
N SER A 37 -3.72 -2.02 8.98
CA SER A 37 -3.01 -3.30 9.18
C SER A 37 -1.79 -3.28 8.26
N VAL A 38 -0.59 -3.41 8.83
CA VAL A 38 0.66 -3.46 8.08
C VAL A 38 1.06 -4.93 7.86
N ARG A 39 1.33 -5.30 6.61
CA ARG A 39 1.83 -6.64 6.25
C ARG A 39 3.12 -6.52 5.45
N PRO A 40 4.15 -7.34 5.72
CA PRO A 40 5.35 -7.35 4.90
C PRO A 40 5.02 -7.83 3.48
N TRP A 41 5.58 -7.16 2.49
CA TRP A 41 5.54 -7.61 1.10
C TRP A 41 6.84 -8.36 0.79
N LEU A 42 6.69 -9.57 0.26
CA LEU A 42 7.80 -10.49 -0.03
C LEU A 42 7.99 -10.73 -1.54
N GLY A 43 7.22 -10.05 -2.38
CA GLY A 43 7.32 -10.13 -3.83
C GLY A 43 8.32 -9.12 -4.41
N SER A 44 8.17 -8.83 -5.69
CA SER A 44 9.04 -7.91 -6.42
C SER A 44 9.03 -6.49 -5.82
N THR A 45 10.15 -5.79 -5.94
CA THR A 45 10.26 -4.35 -5.62
C THR A 45 10.11 -3.48 -6.87
N ASP A 46 10.08 -4.07 -8.07
CA ASP A 46 9.73 -3.35 -9.28
C ASP A 46 8.22 -3.03 -9.25
N PRO A 47 7.79 -1.78 -9.49
CA PRO A 47 6.38 -1.41 -9.36
C PRO A 47 5.44 -2.12 -10.33
N THR A 48 5.92 -2.47 -11.53
CA THR A 48 5.10 -3.14 -12.53
C THR A 48 4.91 -4.61 -12.15
N ASP A 49 6.02 -5.29 -11.86
CA ASP A 49 6.01 -6.69 -11.45
C ASP A 49 5.26 -6.87 -10.13
N ALA A 50 5.51 -6.00 -9.13
CA ALA A 50 4.85 -6.05 -7.84
C ALA A 50 3.33 -5.86 -7.95
N ARG A 51 2.87 -4.97 -8.86
CA ARG A 51 1.44 -4.80 -9.13
C ARG A 51 0.84 -6.07 -9.72
N GLU A 52 1.54 -6.72 -10.65
CA GLU A 52 1.09 -7.95 -11.29
C GLU A 52 1.02 -9.11 -10.31
N GLU A 53 2.09 -9.34 -9.55
CA GLU A 53 2.15 -10.35 -8.49
C GLU A 53 1.06 -10.13 -7.42
N TRP A 54 0.84 -8.86 -7.04
CA TRP A 54 -0.15 -8.54 -6.01
C TRP A 54 -1.59 -8.74 -6.49
N ALA A 55 -1.88 -8.40 -7.74
CA ALA A 55 -3.16 -8.68 -8.38
C ALA A 55 -3.39 -10.19 -8.55
N GLU A 56 -2.38 -10.94 -8.96
CA GLU A 56 -2.44 -12.40 -9.07
C GLU A 56 -2.70 -13.06 -7.71
N MET A 57 -1.97 -12.66 -6.66
CA MET A 57 -2.13 -13.20 -5.31
C MET A 57 -3.56 -13.00 -4.77
N LEU A 58 -4.20 -11.90 -5.13
CA LEU A 58 -5.56 -11.57 -4.72
C LEU A 58 -6.64 -12.05 -5.70
N ALA A 59 -6.24 -12.61 -6.84
CA ALA A 59 -7.12 -13.00 -7.95
C ALA A 59 -8.01 -11.84 -8.45
N GLU A 60 -7.40 -10.66 -8.62
CA GLU A 60 -8.08 -9.42 -9.03
C GLU A 60 -7.54 -8.86 -10.35
N ASP A 61 -8.35 -8.02 -11.01
CA ASP A 61 -7.94 -7.34 -12.23
C ASP A 61 -6.97 -6.19 -11.95
N LEU A 62 -5.96 -6.04 -12.82
CA LEU A 62 -4.96 -4.96 -12.77
C LEU A 62 -5.57 -3.55 -12.84
N GLU A 63 -6.78 -3.42 -13.40
CA GLU A 63 -7.50 -2.16 -13.51
C GLU A 63 -7.89 -1.58 -12.15
N ASN A 64 -7.95 -2.42 -11.11
CA ASN A 64 -8.20 -1.99 -9.73
C ASN A 64 -6.97 -1.36 -9.06
N TYR A 65 -5.83 -1.35 -9.74
CA TYR A 65 -4.54 -0.93 -9.20
C TYR A 65 -3.97 0.27 -9.96
N SER A 66 -3.39 1.20 -9.22
CA SER A 66 -2.69 2.36 -9.78
C SER A 66 -1.28 2.47 -9.19
N ILE A 67 -0.27 2.63 -10.05
CA ILE A 67 1.10 2.91 -9.62
C ILE A 67 1.25 4.43 -9.56
N THR A 68 1.71 4.93 -8.42
CA THR A 68 2.07 6.34 -8.25
C THR A 68 3.40 6.44 -7.53
N ASP A 69 4.19 7.43 -7.92
CA ASP A 69 5.42 7.81 -7.22
C ASP A 69 5.15 9.15 -6.54
N GLU A 70 4.95 9.18 -5.24
CA GLU A 70 4.70 10.47 -4.58
C GLU A 70 5.39 10.61 -3.22
N ASP A 71 5.85 11.85 -2.99
CA ASP A 71 6.23 12.52 -1.75
C ASP A 71 5.15 12.49 -0.63
N ASN A 72 4.26 11.50 -0.65
CA ASN A 72 3.17 11.34 0.30
C ASN A 72 3.67 10.72 1.61
N TRP A 73 4.22 11.58 2.47
CA TRP A 73 4.61 11.30 3.86
C TRP A 73 3.53 10.54 4.66
N GLN A 74 2.24 10.75 4.33
CA GLN A 74 1.11 10.08 4.96
C GLN A 74 1.06 8.55 4.73
N PHE A 75 1.72 8.04 3.69
CA PHE A 75 1.81 6.62 3.38
C PHE A 75 3.16 6.00 3.77
N ARG A 76 4.18 6.82 4.08
CA ARG A 76 5.53 6.34 4.44
C ARG A 76 5.68 5.87 5.88
N GLN A 77 4.71 6.12 6.77
CA GLN A 77 4.77 5.80 8.21
C GLN A 77 6.15 6.03 8.85
N GLU A 78 6.62 7.29 8.88
CA GLU A 78 7.59 7.74 9.88
C GLU A 78 7.12 9.08 10.48
N ARG A 79 6.09 9.05 11.34
CA ARG A 79 5.95 10.04 12.42
C ARG A 79 5.20 9.42 13.61
N PRO A 80 5.66 9.64 14.85
CA PRO A 80 4.87 9.37 16.04
C PRO A 80 3.73 10.40 16.10
N PHE A 81 2.61 10.11 15.42
CA PHE A 81 1.39 10.90 15.56
C PHE A 81 0.56 10.45 16.79
N TRP A 82 1.18 9.70 17.70
CA TRP A 82 0.55 9.06 18.87
C TRP A 82 0.96 9.69 20.20
N GLU A 83 1.40 10.95 20.24
CA GLU A 83 1.61 11.68 21.51
C GLU A 83 0.57 12.77 21.80
N ASN A 84 -0.54 12.88 21.05
CA ASN A 84 -1.58 13.87 21.36
C ASN A 84 -3.01 13.44 21.00
N LEU A 85 -3.39 12.18 21.27
CA LEU A 85 -4.80 11.78 21.39
C LEU A 85 -5.02 11.03 22.70
#